data_AF-A0AAV1KDY0-F1
#
_entry.id   AF-A0AAV1KDY0-F1
#
_cell.length_a   1.000
_cell.length_b   1.000
_cell.length_c   1.000
_cell.angle_alpha   90.00
_cell.angle_beta   90.00
_cell.angle_gamma   90.00
#
_symmetry.space_group_name_H-M   'P 1'
#
loop_
_entity.id
_entity.type
_entity.pdbx_description
1 polymer ?
#
loop_
_entity_poly.entity_id
_entity_poly.type
_entity_poly.pdbx_seq_one_letter_code
_entity_poly.pdbx_strand_id
1 'polypeptide(L)'
;MFFKPRVDFSVSILALTYATILSVTSNGASAKRLARLKPKEENSTSKAPLVDRTAENLFVVLNELSENDDFDPESCDRLEFKMPNFKVPGRRISEIKCLEYLWKMRFYDEVLSRSIRCGIEFDYSISIIFGGHDAAPGEFPHMGAIGWKAVNGTWIFKCGATLITEKFMLTAAHCSRSSRTDIKVADPEPKIVRIGETNILDMNENDQKPEDAVIKRFIVHPYYRSPKKYYDIAIIELETPVMFTLKIHPACIWTNQFQEVFGVAALTGWGIVEAGNKEIHPKLQVAEVDIVGVHACDNMLKSRRNRHWRGLVYHQMCAGHLPGGIDSCQGDSGGPLQMKIEMPEFTDWNMHYIVGITSFGYGCGRPNTPSVYTRVSTFLDWIESIVWEEDYAIMKKHI
;
A
#
# COMPACT_ATOMS: atom_id res chain seq x y z
N MET A 1 -33.03 -20.83 -58.13
CA MET A 1 -34.42 -20.61 -58.56
C MET A 1 -35.31 -21.01 -57.39
N PHE A 2 -35.69 -20.05 -56.53
CA PHE A 2 -37.08 -19.66 -56.24
C PHE A 2 -37.87 -20.75 -55.47
N PHE A 3 -38.45 -20.57 -54.27
CA PHE A 3 -39.14 -19.42 -53.67
C PHE A 3 -39.14 -19.52 -52.12
N LYS A 4 -39.17 -18.35 -51.46
CA LYS A 4 -39.53 -18.14 -50.04
C LYS A 4 -41.07 -18.08 -49.90
N PRO A 5 -41.63 -18.20 -48.69
CA PRO A 5 -42.13 -16.96 -48.08
C PRO A 5 -41.89 -16.84 -46.56
N ARG A 6 -41.80 -15.58 -46.11
CA ARG A 6 -41.91 -15.12 -44.72
C ARG A 6 -43.39 -14.98 -44.36
N VAL A 7 -43.75 -15.22 -43.09
CA VAL A 7 -44.75 -14.41 -42.37
C VAL A 7 -44.32 -14.27 -40.90
N ASP A 8 -44.37 -13.02 -40.42
CA ASP A 8 -44.05 -12.51 -39.09
C ASP A 8 -45.16 -12.77 -38.04
N PHE A 9 -44.82 -12.44 -36.79
CA PHE A 9 -45.65 -11.95 -35.64
C PHE A 9 -45.62 -12.78 -34.34
N SER A 10 -44.65 -12.42 -33.49
CA SER A 10 -44.82 -11.79 -32.17
C SER A 10 -45.90 -12.25 -31.17
N VAL A 11 -45.46 -12.30 -29.90
CA VAL A 11 -46.17 -11.98 -28.63
C VAL A 11 -46.56 -13.17 -27.72
N SER A 12 -45.71 -13.34 -26.68
CA SER A 12 -46.08 -13.49 -25.26
C SER A 12 -46.29 -14.86 -24.57
N ILE A 13 -45.72 -14.88 -23.35
CA ILE A 13 -46.07 -15.64 -22.13
C ILE A 13 -45.47 -17.05 -21.99
N LEU A 14 -44.36 -17.08 -21.23
CA LEU A 14 -43.76 -18.26 -20.61
C LEU A 14 -44.21 -18.32 -19.14
N ALA A 15 -45.12 -19.23 -18.83
CA ALA A 15 -45.40 -19.71 -17.48
C ALA A 15 -46.05 -21.09 -17.58
N LEU A 16 -45.31 -22.15 -17.26
CA LEU A 16 -45.87 -23.45 -16.90
C LEU A 16 -44.95 -24.11 -15.85
N THR A 17 -45.56 -24.29 -14.68
CA THR A 17 -45.05 -24.89 -13.44
C THR A 17 -45.77 -26.21 -13.16
N TYR A 18 -45.21 -26.98 -12.19
CA TYR A 18 -45.77 -28.12 -11.41
C TYR A 18 -45.57 -29.54 -12.00
N ALA A 19 -45.27 -30.60 -11.22
CA ALA A 19 -45.53 -30.92 -9.80
C ALA A 19 -44.57 -32.06 -9.31
N THR A 20 -43.85 -31.98 -8.17
CA THR A 20 -44.14 -32.43 -6.75
C THR A 20 -44.41 -33.91 -6.46
N ILE A 21 -43.65 -34.51 -5.50
CA ILE A 21 -44.03 -35.42 -4.37
C ILE A 21 -42.90 -35.27 -3.28
N LEU A 22 -42.99 -34.51 -2.16
CA LEU A 22 -43.54 -34.74 -0.79
C LEU A 22 -43.10 -36.08 -0.11
N SER A 23 -42.63 -36.24 1.13
CA SER A 23 -42.79 -35.47 2.39
C SER A 23 -42.07 -36.14 3.60
N VAL A 24 -41.52 -35.34 4.56
CA VAL A 24 -41.79 -35.37 6.04
C VAL A 24 -41.13 -36.51 6.89
N THR A 25 -40.56 -36.37 8.10
CA THR A 25 -40.32 -35.31 9.11
C THR A 25 -39.30 -35.80 10.17
N SER A 26 -38.65 -34.87 10.88
CA SER A 26 -38.70 -34.72 12.35
C SER A 26 -37.35 -34.42 13.03
N ASN A 27 -37.40 -33.31 13.78
CA ASN A 27 -36.85 -33.08 15.11
C ASN A 27 -35.33 -33.00 15.34
N GLY A 28 -34.95 -31.93 16.05
CA GLY A 28 -34.19 -32.10 17.28
C GLY A 28 -32.97 -31.20 17.42
N ALA A 29 -33.08 -30.24 18.33
CA ALA A 29 -32.03 -29.30 18.72
C ALA A 29 -30.87 -29.94 19.52
N SER A 30 -29.77 -29.17 19.60
CA SER A 30 -28.85 -29.02 20.74
C SER A 30 -27.48 -29.73 20.72
N ALA A 31 -26.45 -28.88 20.63
CA ALA A 31 -25.21 -28.84 21.43
C ALA A 31 -24.44 -30.13 21.77
N LYS A 32 -23.18 -30.22 21.31
CA LYS A 32 -21.95 -30.18 22.15
C LYS A 32 -20.72 -30.70 21.40
N ARG A 33 -19.63 -29.94 21.55
CA ARG A 33 -18.20 -30.35 21.64
C ARG A 33 -17.83 -31.72 21.06
N LEU A 34 -16.96 -31.71 20.04
CA LEU A 34 -15.84 -32.65 20.02
C LEU A 34 -14.51 -31.89 19.96
N ALA A 35 -13.78 -31.99 21.06
CA ALA A 35 -12.41 -31.59 21.19
C ALA A 35 -11.48 -32.67 20.60
N ARG A 36 -10.26 -32.22 20.27
CA ARG A 36 -9.01 -33.00 20.10
C ARG A 36 -8.89 -33.85 18.84
N LEU A 37 -7.99 -33.41 17.96
CA LEU A 37 -6.93 -34.24 17.41
C LEU A 37 -5.67 -33.37 17.18
N LYS A 38 -4.64 -33.56 18.00
CA LYS A 38 -3.23 -33.27 17.66
C LYS A 38 -2.55 -34.60 17.29
N PRO A 39 -1.62 -34.60 16.33
CA PRO A 39 -0.30 -35.18 16.55
C PRO A 39 0.80 -34.16 16.15
N LYS A 40 1.70 -33.78 17.06
CA LYS A 40 3.08 -34.26 17.27
C LYS A 40 4.08 -33.96 16.13
N GLU A 41 5.03 -33.08 16.48
CA GLU A 41 6.43 -32.87 16.03
C GLU A 41 7.03 -34.00 15.15
N GLU A 42 7.90 -33.77 14.16
CA GLU A 42 9.05 -32.86 14.09
C GLU A 42 9.60 -32.89 12.64
N ASN A 43 9.96 -31.76 12.03
CA ASN A 43 11.22 -31.67 11.28
C ASN A 43 11.62 -30.23 10.99
N SER A 44 12.79 -29.88 11.47
CA SER A 44 13.43 -28.57 11.41
C SER A 44 13.76 -28.16 9.98
N THR A 45 13.11 -27.10 9.51
CA THR A 45 13.77 -26.04 8.73
C THR A 45 13.25 -24.73 9.30
N SER A 46 14.02 -24.15 10.23
CA SER A 46 13.73 -22.84 10.80
C SER A 46 13.82 -21.78 9.69
N LYS A 47 12.72 -21.56 8.97
CA LYS A 47 12.46 -20.27 8.35
C LYS A 47 12.37 -19.28 9.50
N ALA A 48 13.40 -18.47 9.69
CA ALA A 48 13.32 -17.33 10.59
C ALA A 48 12.05 -16.53 10.24
N PRO A 49 11.25 -16.11 11.22
CA PRO A 49 10.09 -15.26 10.96
C PRO A 49 10.53 -14.03 10.14
N LEU A 50 9.75 -13.65 9.14
CA LEU A 50 10.05 -12.57 8.20
C LEU A 50 10.18 -11.18 8.84
N VAL A 51 9.86 -11.06 10.13
CA VAL A 51 10.14 -9.94 11.02
C VAL A 51 10.33 -10.56 12.40
N ASP A 52 11.35 -10.14 13.15
CA ASP A 52 11.48 -10.55 14.56
C ASP A 52 10.17 -10.24 15.30
N ARG A 53 9.57 -11.26 15.91
CA ARG A 53 8.28 -11.16 16.62
C ARG A 53 8.33 -10.24 17.83
N THR A 54 9.46 -9.58 18.12
CA THR A 54 9.54 -8.45 19.05
C THR A 54 8.70 -7.23 18.62
N ALA A 55 8.05 -7.27 17.46
CA ALA A 55 6.80 -6.53 17.22
C ALA A 55 5.63 -6.96 18.16
N GLU A 56 5.92 -7.77 19.18
CA GLU A 56 5.10 -8.11 20.35
C GLU A 56 4.24 -6.92 20.77
N ASN A 57 4.75 -5.68 20.78
CA ASN A 57 3.96 -4.51 21.17
C ASN A 57 2.72 -4.21 20.30
N LEU A 58 2.73 -4.49 18.99
CA LEU A 58 1.57 -4.24 18.12
C LEU A 58 0.57 -5.39 18.23
N PHE A 59 1.07 -6.62 18.11
CA PHE A 59 0.25 -7.83 18.14
C PHE A 59 -0.34 -8.13 19.52
N VAL A 60 0.45 -7.91 20.58
CA VAL A 60 -0.03 -8.03 21.98
C VAL A 60 -1.10 -6.99 22.21
N VAL A 61 -0.90 -5.72 21.83
CA VAL A 61 -1.95 -4.69 22.01
C VAL A 61 -3.20 -5.02 21.20
N LEU A 62 -3.09 -5.43 19.94
CA LEU A 62 -4.26 -5.80 19.12
C LEU A 62 -5.00 -7.05 19.63
N ASN A 63 -4.29 -8.01 20.23
CA ASN A 63 -4.86 -9.22 20.82
C ASN A 63 -5.34 -9.01 22.28
N GLU A 64 -4.78 -8.04 23.02
CA GLU A 64 -5.18 -7.64 24.39
C GLU A 64 -6.35 -6.65 24.39
N LEU A 65 -6.60 -5.98 23.27
CA LEU A 65 -7.90 -5.37 22.98
C LEU A 65 -8.89 -6.53 22.88
N SER A 66 -9.42 -6.89 24.06
CA SER A 66 -10.33 -8.02 24.28
C SER A 66 -11.32 -8.13 23.12
N GLU A 67 -11.71 -9.36 22.78
CA GLU A 67 -13.08 -9.57 22.28
C GLU A 67 -13.95 -8.68 23.17
N ASN A 68 -14.57 -7.64 22.60
CA ASN A 68 -15.36 -6.71 23.38
C ASN A 68 -16.49 -7.58 23.95
N ASP A 69 -16.36 -8.03 25.20
CA ASP A 69 -17.37 -8.87 25.88
C ASP A 69 -18.74 -8.14 25.95
N ASP A 70 -18.74 -6.82 25.75
CA ASP A 70 -19.92 -5.95 25.65
C ASP A 70 -20.40 -5.66 24.20
N PHE A 71 -19.72 -6.18 23.17
CA PHE A 71 -20.16 -5.99 21.79
C PHE A 71 -21.18 -7.07 21.43
N ASP A 72 -22.46 -6.70 21.50
CA ASP A 72 -23.54 -7.47 20.88
C ASP A 72 -23.59 -7.15 19.37
N PRO A 73 -23.15 -8.07 18.48
CA PRO A 73 -23.17 -7.85 17.04
C PRO A 73 -24.59 -7.74 16.45
N GLU A 74 -25.63 -8.07 17.22
CA GLU A 74 -27.03 -7.96 16.84
C GLU A 74 -27.67 -6.61 17.22
N SER A 75 -27.02 -5.80 18.07
CA SER A 75 -27.57 -4.52 18.50
C SER A 75 -27.37 -3.39 17.47
N CYS A 76 -28.43 -2.59 17.25
CA CYS A 76 -28.41 -1.35 16.47
C CYS A 76 -28.22 -0.08 17.33
N ASP A 77 -27.87 -0.18 18.63
CA ASP A 77 -27.65 0.95 19.55
C ASP A 77 -26.34 1.69 19.33
N ARG A 78 -26.32 3.02 19.25
CA ARG A 78 -25.12 3.80 18.87
C ARG A 78 -23.86 3.33 19.62
N LEU A 79 -22.86 2.83 18.90
CA LEU A 79 -21.60 2.43 19.49
C LEU A 79 -20.76 3.67 19.80
N GLU A 80 -20.49 3.89 21.09
CA GLU A 80 -19.52 4.88 21.53
C GLU A 80 -18.15 4.20 21.69
N PHE A 81 -17.33 4.29 20.64
CA PHE A 81 -15.98 3.75 20.69
C PHE A 81 -15.00 4.82 21.15
N LYS A 82 -14.41 4.59 22.33
CA LYS A 82 -13.31 5.41 22.83
C LYS A 82 -11.99 4.81 22.37
N MET A 83 -11.29 5.49 21.47
CA MET A 83 -9.96 5.07 21.00
C MET A 83 -8.98 4.92 22.20
N PRO A 84 -8.28 3.77 22.32
CA PRO A 84 -7.27 3.57 23.35
C PRO A 84 -6.15 4.60 23.22
N ASN A 85 -5.55 4.94 24.35
CA ASN A 85 -4.35 5.75 24.33
C ASN A 85 -3.14 4.85 24.05
N PHE A 86 -2.61 4.92 22.83
CA PHE A 86 -1.43 4.14 22.42
C PHE A 86 -0.10 4.77 22.84
N LYS A 87 -0.10 5.93 23.52
CA LYS A 87 1.12 6.60 24.00
C LYS A 87 1.72 5.83 25.19
N VAL A 88 2.93 5.30 25.03
CA VAL A 88 3.73 4.67 26.09
C VAL A 88 5.16 5.20 26.06
N PRO A 89 5.90 5.22 27.19
CA PRO A 89 7.28 5.69 27.21
C PRO A 89 8.17 4.96 26.19
N GLY A 90 8.95 5.72 25.43
CA GLY A 90 9.87 5.18 24.41
C GLY A 90 9.24 4.83 23.06
N ARG A 91 7.90 4.85 22.93
CA ARG A 91 7.21 4.62 21.65
C ARG A 91 7.26 5.87 20.77
N ARG A 92 7.58 5.70 19.49
CA ARG A 92 7.64 6.80 18.51
C ARG A 92 6.24 7.24 18.05
N ILE A 93 6.13 8.48 17.56
CA ILE A 93 4.86 9.05 17.06
C ILE A 93 4.37 8.25 15.87
N SER A 94 5.26 7.90 14.96
CA SER A 94 4.96 7.05 13.80
C SER A 94 4.35 5.70 14.19
N GLU A 95 4.80 5.08 15.30
CA GLU A 95 4.21 3.83 15.83
C GLU A 95 2.83 4.07 16.44
N ILE A 96 2.68 5.15 17.21
CA ILE A 96 1.38 5.54 17.80
C ILE A 96 0.35 5.77 16.68
N LYS A 97 0.73 6.50 15.63
CA LYS A 97 -0.15 6.81 14.50
C LYS A 97 -0.51 5.57 13.71
N CYS A 98 0.46 4.67 13.50
CA CYS A 98 0.21 3.35 12.92
C CYS A 98 -0.88 2.59 13.67
N LEU A 99 -0.79 2.54 15.01
CA LEU A 99 -1.79 1.92 15.88
C LEU A 99 -3.16 2.63 15.81
N GLU A 100 -3.19 3.96 15.80
CA GLU A 100 -4.42 4.74 15.65
C GLU A 100 -5.12 4.45 14.30
N TYR A 101 -4.35 4.32 13.21
CA TYR A 101 -4.89 3.97 11.90
C TYR A 101 -5.43 2.54 11.87
N LEU A 102 -4.67 1.57 12.39
CA LEU A 102 -5.13 0.19 12.54
C LEU A 102 -6.42 0.07 13.34
N TRP A 103 -6.48 0.80 14.46
CA TRP A 103 -7.69 0.89 15.27
C TRP A 103 -8.85 1.40 14.42
N LYS A 104 -8.72 2.60 13.81
CA LYS A 104 -9.77 3.18 12.95
C LYS A 104 -10.28 2.22 11.87
N MET A 105 -9.38 1.47 11.21
CA MET A 105 -9.77 0.53 10.16
C MET A 105 -10.56 -0.66 10.69
N ARG A 106 -10.15 -1.26 11.83
CA ARG A 106 -10.92 -2.32 12.50
C ARG A 106 -12.36 -1.89 12.78
N PHE A 107 -12.58 -0.66 13.27
CA PHE A 107 -13.95 -0.19 13.58
C PHE A 107 -14.75 0.18 12.34
N TYR A 108 -14.09 0.52 11.23
CA TYR A 108 -14.80 0.74 9.99
C TYR A 108 -15.54 -0.53 9.54
N ASP A 109 -14.91 -1.71 9.68
CA ASP A 109 -15.56 -3.00 9.38
C ASP A 109 -16.76 -3.28 10.28
N GLU A 110 -16.67 -2.97 11.57
CA GLU A 110 -17.76 -3.18 12.53
C GLU A 110 -18.95 -2.24 12.26
N VAL A 111 -18.66 -0.97 11.94
CA VAL A 111 -19.67 0.03 11.59
C VAL A 111 -20.32 -0.28 10.23
N LEU A 112 -19.53 -0.70 9.23
CA LEU A 112 -20.03 -1.16 7.93
C LEU A 112 -20.90 -2.42 8.11
N SER A 113 -20.33 -3.45 8.74
CA SER A 113 -20.96 -4.57 9.47
C SER A 113 -22.42 -4.34 9.82
N ARG A 114 -22.57 -3.32 10.65
CA ARG A 114 -23.82 -2.97 11.27
C ARG A 114 -24.70 -2.07 10.41
N SER A 115 -24.13 -1.19 9.61
CA SER A 115 -24.89 -0.33 8.70
C SER A 115 -25.68 -1.18 7.69
N ILE A 116 -25.06 -2.26 7.20
CA ILE A 116 -25.69 -3.27 6.35
C ILE A 116 -26.82 -3.99 7.10
N ARG A 117 -26.55 -4.47 8.33
CA ARG A 117 -27.53 -5.20 9.15
C ARG A 117 -28.73 -4.34 9.57
N CYS A 118 -28.48 -3.08 9.94
CA CYS A 118 -29.48 -2.15 10.45
C CYS A 118 -30.14 -1.30 9.33
N GLY A 119 -29.85 -1.57 8.05
CA GLY A 119 -30.52 -0.95 6.90
C GLY A 119 -30.15 0.52 6.64
N ILE A 120 -28.95 0.95 7.04
CA ILE A 120 -28.40 2.27 6.72
C ILE A 120 -27.73 2.15 5.34
N GLU A 121 -28.15 2.96 4.37
CA GLU A 121 -27.57 2.95 3.01
C GLU A 121 -26.04 3.17 3.07
N PHE A 122 -25.30 2.23 2.49
CA PHE A 122 -23.86 2.35 2.30
C PHE A 122 -23.46 1.81 0.91
N ASP A 123 -22.58 2.55 0.25
CA ASP A 123 -22.11 2.27 -1.11
C ASP A 123 -21.00 1.20 -1.09
N TYR A 124 -21.12 0.19 -1.96
CA TYR A 124 -20.31 -1.03 -1.98
C TYR A 124 -19.57 -1.16 -3.31
N SER A 125 -18.23 -1.29 -3.29
CA SER A 125 -17.52 -1.94 -4.40
C SER A 125 -16.12 -2.44 -4.04
N ILE A 126 -16.01 -3.64 -3.43
CA ILE A 126 -14.70 -4.30 -3.23
C ILE A 126 -14.78 -5.81 -3.48
N SER A 127 -13.80 -6.30 -4.23
CA SER A 127 -13.45 -7.71 -4.43
C SER A 127 -11.94 -7.88 -4.27
N ILE A 128 -11.51 -8.98 -3.64
CA ILE A 128 -10.10 -9.40 -3.47
C ILE A 128 -9.97 -10.87 -3.88
N ILE A 129 -8.95 -11.22 -4.67
CA ILE A 129 -8.45 -12.60 -4.89
C ILE A 129 -6.90 -12.55 -5.03
N PHE A 130 -6.20 -13.58 -4.57
CA PHE A 130 -4.74 -13.65 -4.35
C PHE A 130 -3.89 -14.22 -5.52
N GLY A 131 -2.69 -13.65 -5.72
CA GLY A 131 -1.44 -14.32 -6.19
C GLY A 131 -0.76 -13.76 -7.46
N GLY A 132 0.33 -12.97 -7.32
CA GLY A 132 1.30 -12.57 -8.38
C GLY A 132 0.75 -12.20 -9.76
N HIS A 133 0.34 -10.93 -9.96
CA HIS A 133 -0.49 -10.46 -11.08
C HIS A 133 -0.61 -8.90 -11.10
N ASP A 134 -1.38 -8.34 -12.06
CA ASP A 134 -1.94 -6.97 -11.98
C ASP A 134 -2.49 -6.73 -10.56
N ALA A 135 -2.13 -5.62 -9.88
CA ALA A 135 -2.60 -5.39 -8.51
C ALA A 135 -4.13 -5.34 -8.45
N ALA A 136 -4.72 -6.00 -7.46
CA ALA A 136 -6.15 -5.95 -7.23
C ALA A 136 -6.57 -4.57 -6.67
N PRO A 137 -7.79 -4.08 -6.95
CA PRO A 137 -8.30 -2.86 -6.33
C PRO A 137 -8.22 -2.93 -4.81
N GLY A 138 -7.57 -1.95 -4.18
CA GLY A 138 -7.39 -1.88 -2.73
C GLY A 138 -6.30 -2.79 -2.15
N GLU A 139 -5.52 -3.50 -2.98
CA GLU A 139 -4.39 -4.32 -2.50
C GLU A 139 -3.25 -3.46 -1.92
N PHE A 140 -2.98 -2.31 -2.56
CA PHE A 140 -2.00 -1.31 -2.13
C PHE A 140 -2.64 0.07 -1.98
N PRO A 141 -3.48 0.25 -0.95
CA PRO A 141 -4.38 1.40 -0.83
C PRO A 141 -3.67 2.70 -0.43
N HIS A 142 -2.40 2.61 -0.06
CA HIS A 142 -1.53 3.75 0.20
C HIS A 142 -0.78 4.22 -1.06
N MET A 143 -0.87 3.49 -2.17
CA MET A 143 -0.13 3.81 -3.39
C MET A 143 -0.72 5.06 -4.06
N GLY A 144 0.15 5.97 -4.47
CA GLY A 144 -0.23 7.12 -5.28
C GLY A 144 0.69 7.34 -6.48
N ALA A 145 0.13 7.76 -7.61
CA ALA A 145 0.90 8.13 -8.80
C ALA A 145 1.05 9.66 -8.89
N ILE A 146 2.29 10.16 -8.92
CA ILE A 146 2.58 11.59 -9.01
C ILE A 146 2.47 12.05 -10.47
N GLY A 147 1.58 13.01 -10.72
CA GLY A 147 1.23 13.51 -12.05
C GLY A 147 1.81 14.89 -12.36
N TRP A 148 2.46 14.99 -13.53
CA TRP A 148 2.90 16.24 -14.15
C TRP A 148 1.96 16.65 -15.27
N LYS A 149 1.79 17.96 -15.48
CA LYS A 149 1.01 18.46 -16.60
C LYS A 149 1.78 18.29 -17.91
N ALA A 150 1.18 17.56 -18.85
CA ALA A 150 1.72 17.37 -20.19
C ALA A 150 1.51 18.60 -21.08
N VAL A 151 2.30 18.72 -22.16
CA VAL A 151 2.12 19.77 -23.18
C VAL A 151 0.78 19.67 -23.91
N ASN A 152 0.25 18.46 -24.10
CA ASN A 152 -1.07 18.24 -24.70
C ASN A 152 -2.24 18.42 -23.69
N GLY A 153 -1.96 18.81 -22.44
CA GLY A 153 -2.96 19.03 -21.41
C GLY A 153 -3.38 17.79 -20.60
N THR A 154 -2.90 16.58 -20.91
CA THR A 154 -3.15 15.38 -20.10
C THR A 154 -2.20 15.28 -18.90
N TRP A 155 -2.31 14.22 -18.11
CA TRP A 155 -1.38 13.90 -17.04
C TRP A 155 -0.29 12.94 -17.50
N ILE A 156 0.94 13.15 -17.03
CA ILE A 156 2.05 12.20 -17.18
C ILE A 156 2.50 11.77 -15.80
N PHE A 157 2.39 10.48 -15.52
CA PHE A 157 2.84 9.88 -14.28
C PHE A 157 4.28 9.36 -14.44
N LYS A 158 5.16 9.74 -13.52
CA LYS A 158 6.60 9.36 -13.59
C LYS A 158 7.17 8.86 -12.27
N CYS A 159 6.45 9.07 -11.18
CA CYS A 159 6.86 8.66 -9.86
C CYS A 159 5.67 8.14 -9.08
N GLY A 160 5.95 7.30 -8.09
CA GLY A 160 5.04 6.90 -7.03
C GLY A 160 5.18 7.76 -5.77
N ALA A 161 4.21 7.60 -4.89
CA ALA A 161 4.20 8.11 -3.53
C ALA A 161 3.46 7.11 -2.62
N THR A 162 3.65 7.28 -1.32
CA THR A 162 3.01 6.46 -0.29
C THR A 162 2.24 7.33 0.69
N LEU A 163 0.94 7.13 0.80
CA LEU A 163 0.09 7.76 1.79
C LEU A 163 0.51 7.31 3.20
N ILE A 164 0.79 8.26 4.08
CA ILE A 164 1.16 7.98 5.48
C ILE A 164 0.20 8.64 6.49
N THR A 165 -0.60 9.59 6.04
CA THR A 165 -1.70 10.22 6.79
C THR A 165 -2.78 10.70 5.82
N GLU A 166 -3.87 11.26 6.33
CA GLU A 166 -4.93 11.91 5.56
C GLU A 166 -4.40 13.07 4.68
N LYS A 167 -3.26 13.69 5.01
CA LYS A 167 -2.77 14.91 4.31
C LYS A 167 -1.35 14.81 3.76
N PHE A 168 -0.59 13.78 4.15
CA PHE A 168 0.83 13.67 3.84
C PHE A 168 1.17 12.34 3.19
N MET A 169 2.05 12.42 2.19
CA MET A 169 2.61 11.26 1.50
C MET A 169 4.14 11.30 1.49
N LEU A 170 4.79 10.14 1.47
CA LEU A 170 6.23 9.99 1.26
C LEU A 170 6.55 9.73 -0.21
N THR A 171 7.68 10.26 -0.68
CA THR A 171 8.24 9.96 -2.01
C THR A 171 9.74 10.26 -2.03
N ALA A 172 10.38 10.07 -3.18
CA ALA A 172 11.77 10.44 -3.38
C ALA A 172 11.91 11.95 -3.66
N ALA A 173 12.98 12.57 -3.16
CA ALA A 173 13.24 13.99 -3.39
C ALA A 173 13.37 14.34 -4.87
N HIS A 174 13.94 13.45 -5.68
CA HIS A 174 14.08 13.68 -7.10
C HIS A 174 12.75 13.69 -7.87
N CYS A 175 11.66 13.22 -7.26
CA CYS A 175 10.31 13.30 -7.82
C CYS A 175 9.66 14.68 -7.60
N SER A 176 10.29 15.60 -6.87
CA SER A 176 9.73 16.92 -6.62
C SER A 176 9.69 17.82 -7.86
N ARG A 177 10.46 17.47 -8.91
CA ARG A 177 10.57 18.29 -10.12
C ARG A 177 11.08 17.49 -11.31
N SER A 178 10.41 17.60 -12.46
CA SER A 178 10.84 17.01 -13.73
C SER A 178 12.08 17.73 -14.28
N SER A 179 12.87 17.02 -15.09
CA SER A 179 13.99 17.62 -15.81
C SER A 179 13.49 18.75 -16.72
N ARG A 180 14.21 19.88 -16.75
CA ARG A 180 13.93 20.99 -17.68
C ARG A 180 14.12 20.60 -19.15
N THR A 181 14.80 19.50 -19.42
CA THR A 181 15.02 18.97 -20.77
C THR A 181 13.91 18.02 -21.24
N ASP A 182 12.92 17.73 -20.38
CA ASP A 182 11.82 16.83 -20.74
C ASP A 182 10.75 17.58 -21.54
N ILE A 183 10.81 17.44 -22.86
CA ILE A 183 9.95 18.15 -23.81
C ILE A 183 8.47 17.75 -23.72
N LYS A 184 8.13 16.67 -23.00
CA LYS A 184 6.74 16.21 -22.85
C LYS A 184 6.01 16.91 -21.70
N VAL A 185 6.75 17.52 -20.78
CA VAL A 185 6.23 18.14 -19.56
C VAL A 185 6.10 19.65 -19.75
N ALA A 186 4.88 20.17 -19.59
CA ALA A 186 4.60 21.60 -19.68
C ALA A 186 5.03 22.34 -18.41
N ASP A 187 4.71 21.77 -17.25
CA ASP A 187 5.09 22.31 -15.94
C ASP A 187 6.03 21.33 -15.23
N PRO A 188 7.28 21.73 -14.94
CA PRO A 188 8.23 20.85 -14.26
C PRO A 188 7.80 20.47 -12.83
N GLU A 189 6.87 21.18 -12.23
CA GLU A 189 6.33 20.85 -10.91
C GLU A 189 5.12 19.92 -11.02
N PRO A 190 5.12 18.79 -10.30
CA PRO A 190 3.95 17.92 -10.25
C PRO A 190 2.77 18.64 -9.58
N LYS A 191 1.55 18.31 -9.99
CA LYS A 191 0.33 19.01 -9.55
C LYS A 191 -0.65 18.14 -8.80
N ILE A 192 -0.65 16.84 -9.07
CA ILE A 192 -1.60 15.90 -8.49
C ILE A 192 -0.91 14.62 -8.03
N VAL A 193 -1.55 13.91 -7.09
CA VAL A 193 -1.32 12.49 -6.85
C VAL A 193 -2.63 11.75 -7.11
N ARG A 194 -2.62 10.80 -8.05
CA ARG A 194 -3.75 9.90 -8.29
C ARG A 194 -3.70 8.77 -7.26
N ILE A 195 -4.79 8.55 -6.53
CA ILE A 195 -4.87 7.62 -5.40
C ILE A 195 -6.08 6.69 -5.54
N GLY A 196 -6.06 5.53 -4.88
CA GLY A 196 -7.19 4.60 -4.89
C GLY A 196 -7.46 3.88 -6.22
N GLU A 197 -6.60 4.10 -7.21
CA GLU A 197 -6.71 3.54 -8.55
C GLU A 197 -5.65 2.45 -8.78
N THR A 198 -6.04 1.39 -9.48
CA THR A 198 -5.08 0.44 -10.06
C THR A 198 -4.67 0.86 -11.47
N ASN A 199 -5.51 1.65 -12.16
CA ASN A 199 -5.26 2.11 -13.52
C ASN A 199 -5.02 3.62 -13.57
N ILE A 200 -3.86 4.06 -14.10
CA ILE A 200 -3.47 5.47 -14.20
C ILE A 200 -3.95 6.17 -15.47
N LEU A 201 -4.84 5.56 -16.24
CA LEU A 201 -5.51 6.24 -17.36
C LEU A 201 -6.42 7.38 -16.86
N ASP A 202 -6.65 8.39 -17.70
CA ASP A 202 -7.47 9.56 -17.36
C ASP A 202 -8.96 9.26 -17.15
N MET A 203 -9.39 8.06 -17.53
CA MET A 203 -10.72 7.51 -17.28
C MET A 203 -10.56 6.08 -16.74
N ASN A 204 -11.36 5.72 -15.74
CA ASN A 204 -11.42 4.35 -15.25
C ASN A 204 -12.29 3.47 -16.17
N GLU A 205 -12.42 2.18 -15.84
CA GLU A 205 -13.16 1.21 -16.66
C GLU A 205 -14.67 1.53 -16.80
N ASN A 206 -15.20 2.42 -15.97
CA ASN A 206 -16.59 2.87 -15.98
C ASN A 206 -16.77 4.30 -16.54
N ASP A 207 -15.77 4.84 -17.25
CA ASP A 207 -15.74 6.22 -17.77
C ASP A 207 -15.86 7.30 -16.68
N GLN A 208 -15.55 6.97 -15.42
CA GLN A 208 -15.49 7.93 -14.33
C GLN A 208 -14.09 8.52 -14.21
N LYS A 209 -14.03 9.76 -13.69
CA LYS A 209 -12.75 10.40 -13.39
C LYS A 209 -12.10 9.70 -12.19
N PRO A 210 -10.80 9.41 -12.26
CA PRO A 210 -10.06 8.86 -11.13
C PRO A 210 -9.96 9.89 -9.99
N GLU A 211 -9.70 9.39 -8.78
CA GLU A 211 -9.49 10.22 -7.59
C GLU A 211 -8.10 10.89 -7.65
N ASP A 212 -8.08 12.17 -8.01
CA ASP A 212 -6.87 12.99 -8.10
C ASP A 212 -6.78 13.99 -6.93
N ALA A 213 -5.82 13.78 -6.01
CA ALA A 213 -5.54 14.70 -4.90
C ALA A 213 -4.58 15.82 -5.32
N VAL A 214 -4.92 17.07 -5.03
CA VAL A 214 -4.10 18.24 -5.39
C VAL A 214 -2.90 18.36 -4.46
N ILE A 215 -1.72 18.56 -5.06
CA ILE A 215 -0.47 18.77 -4.32
C ILE A 215 -0.36 20.24 -3.92
N LYS A 216 -0.28 20.49 -2.61
CA LYS A 216 0.01 21.83 -2.09
C LYS A 216 1.49 22.17 -2.20
N ARG A 217 2.37 21.26 -1.77
CA ARG A 217 3.83 21.42 -1.87
C ARG A 217 4.61 20.13 -1.65
N PHE A 218 5.84 20.14 -2.14
CA PHE A 218 6.88 19.20 -1.74
C PHE A 218 7.76 19.81 -0.64
N ILE A 219 8.04 19.01 0.38
CA ILE A 219 8.99 19.32 1.46
C ILE A 219 10.18 18.39 1.27
N VAL A 220 11.19 18.88 0.54
CA VAL A 220 12.39 18.12 0.20
C VAL A 220 13.36 18.11 1.36
N HIS A 221 13.98 16.96 1.64
CA HIS A 221 14.98 16.87 2.71
C HIS A 221 16.12 17.88 2.49
N PRO A 222 16.52 18.66 3.52
CA PRO A 222 17.44 19.80 3.36
C PRO A 222 18.83 19.43 2.86
N TYR A 223 19.25 18.17 3.02
CA TYR A 223 20.53 17.65 2.55
C TYR A 223 20.49 16.98 1.18
N TYR A 224 19.32 16.89 0.54
CA TYR A 224 19.23 16.39 -0.83
C TYR A 224 19.93 17.35 -1.80
N ARG A 225 20.76 16.82 -2.71
CA ARG A 225 21.51 17.62 -3.68
C ARG A 225 21.58 16.90 -5.03
N SER A 226 20.68 17.22 -5.95
CA SER A 226 20.76 16.72 -7.34
C SER A 226 22.11 17.10 -8.00
N PRO A 227 22.74 16.20 -8.79
CA PRO A 227 22.28 14.87 -9.18
C PRO A 227 22.66 13.75 -8.19
N LYS A 228 23.28 14.07 -7.04
CA LYS A 228 23.65 13.09 -6.02
C LYS A 228 22.37 12.53 -5.37
N LYS A 229 22.20 11.22 -5.43
CA LYS A 229 21.03 10.49 -4.91
C LYS A 229 21.15 10.17 -3.40
N TYR A 230 21.79 11.06 -2.65
CA TYR A 230 21.86 10.97 -1.18
C TYR A 230 20.76 11.81 -0.55
N TYR A 231 20.24 11.39 0.60
CA TYR A 231 19.07 12.00 1.26
C TYR A 231 17.87 12.15 0.30
N ASP A 232 17.66 11.17 -0.58
CA ASP A 232 16.65 11.22 -1.65
C ASP A 232 15.26 10.87 -1.10
N ILE A 233 14.70 11.77 -0.30
CA ILE A 233 13.39 11.68 0.33
C ILE A 233 12.70 13.05 0.37
N ALA A 234 11.40 13.06 0.12
CA ALA A 234 10.54 14.21 0.26
C ALA A 234 9.18 13.81 0.85
N ILE A 235 8.51 14.78 1.47
CA ILE A 235 7.13 14.69 1.88
C ILE A 235 6.28 15.52 0.92
N ILE A 236 5.15 14.97 0.50
CA ILE A 236 4.10 15.69 -0.22
C ILE A 236 3.06 16.12 0.81
N GLU A 237 2.75 17.42 0.87
CA GLU A 237 1.57 17.93 1.56
C GLU A 237 0.46 18.09 0.53
N LEU A 238 -0.68 17.44 0.78
CA LEU A 238 -1.91 17.58 -0.01
C LEU A 238 -2.64 18.87 0.39
N GLU A 239 -3.32 19.48 -0.57
CA GLU A 239 -4.11 20.69 -0.33
C GLU A 239 -5.29 20.40 0.62
N THR A 240 -6.03 19.34 0.32
CA THR A 240 -7.15 18.85 1.12
C THR A 240 -6.84 17.47 1.69
N PRO A 241 -7.20 17.19 2.95
CA PRO A 241 -7.12 15.83 3.49
C PRO A 241 -7.98 14.86 2.67
N VAL A 242 -7.47 13.66 2.43
CA VAL A 242 -8.19 12.56 1.79
C VAL A 242 -9.01 11.82 2.83
N MET A 243 -10.16 11.31 2.41
CA MET A 243 -10.98 10.44 3.24
C MET A 243 -10.49 9.01 3.10
N PHE A 244 -10.31 8.35 4.24
CA PHE A 244 -9.93 6.95 4.21
C PHE A 244 -11.09 6.07 3.75
N THR A 245 -10.77 5.15 2.86
CA THR A 245 -11.64 4.11 2.33
C THR A 245 -10.82 2.82 2.25
N LEU A 246 -11.47 1.71 2.00
CA LEU A 246 -10.79 0.43 1.76
C LEU A 246 -9.84 0.47 0.54
N LYS A 247 -9.98 1.43 -0.38
CA LYS A 247 -9.05 1.64 -1.51
C LYS A 247 -8.02 2.74 -1.25
N ILE A 248 -8.24 3.58 -0.23
CA ILE A 248 -7.41 4.75 0.09
C ILE A 248 -7.16 4.77 1.59
N HIS A 249 -6.01 4.30 2.04
CA HIS A 249 -5.66 4.38 3.45
C HIS A 249 -4.15 4.32 3.64
N PRO A 250 -3.61 4.79 4.78
CA PRO A 250 -2.18 4.96 4.91
C PRO A 250 -1.47 3.62 5.11
N ALA A 251 -0.18 3.61 4.78
CA ALA A 251 0.75 2.58 5.24
C ALA A 251 1.47 3.04 6.52
N CYS A 252 2.02 2.06 7.25
CA CYS A 252 2.87 2.36 8.39
C CYS A 252 4.32 2.55 7.99
N ILE A 253 5.00 3.42 8.73
CA ILE A 253 6.43 3.62 8.57
C ILE A 253 7.17 2.59 9.41
N TRP A 254 8.20 1.95 8.86
CA TRP A 254 9.09 1.12 9.64
C TRP A 254 9.95 1.97 10.58
N THR A 255 9.80 1.77 11.90
CA THR A 255 10.37 2.66 12.93
C THR A 255 11.64 2.13 13.58
N ASN A 256 11.97 0.85 13.39
CA ASN A 256 13.15 0.26 14.00
C ASN A 256 14.43 0.65 13.22
N GLN A 257 15.22 1.55 13.81
CA GLN A 257 16.48 2.04 13.26
C GLN A 257 17.64 1.06 13.46
N PHE A 258 17.58 0.24 14.50
CA PHE A 258 18.67 -0.63 14.94
C PHE A 258 18.57 -2.03 14.35
N GLN A 259 17.39 -2.42 13.90
CA GLN A 259 17.17 -3.69 13.21
C GLN A 259 17.47 -3.55 11.72
N GLU A 260 18.32 -4.46 11.23
CA GLU A 260 18.45 -4.68 9.80
C GLU A 260 17.16 -5.30 9.27
N VAL A 261 16.66 -4.76 8.17
CA VAL A 261 15.53 -5.34 7.45
C VAL A 261 16.08 -6.47 6.58
N PHE A 262 15.44 -7.63 6.60
CA PHE A 262 15.79 -8.80 5.80
C PHE A 262 14.54 -9.49 5.26
N GLY A 263 14.71 -10.42 4.33
CA GLY A 263 13.61 -11.19 3.75
C GLY A 263 13.08 -10.60 2.45
N VAL A 264 11.84 -10.98 2.13
CA VAL A 264 11.16 -10.60 0.90
C VAL A 264 10.36 -9.32 1.14
N ALA A 265 10.51 -8.35 0.25
CA ALA A 265 9.72 -7.14 0.20
C ALA A 265 8.99 -7.05 -1.14
N ALA A 266 7.85 -6.36 -1.15
CA ALA A 266 7.14 -6.03 -2.37
C ALA A 266 7.53 -4.62 -2.84
N LEU A 267 7.69 -4.49 -4.16
CA LEU A 267 7.75 -3.25 -4.90
C LEU A 267 6.43 -3.10 -5.65
N THR A 268 5.86 -1.90 -5.63
CA THR A 268 4.67 -1.58 -6.43
C THR A 268 4.84 -0.29 -7.22
N GLY A 269 4.34 -0.29 -8.45
CA GLY A 269 4.29 0.91 -9.28
C GLY A 269 3.80 0.67 -10.70
N TRP A 270 3.73 1.75 -11.46
CA TRP A 270 3.29 1.75 -12.87
C TRP A 270 4.48 1.78 -13.83
N GLY A 271 5.65 1.37 -13.37
CA GLY A 271 6.87 1.44 -14.14
C GLY A 271 6.87 0.58 -15.40
N ILE A 272 7.91 0.77 -16.21
CA ILE A 272 8.11 0.00 -17.43
C ILE A 272 8.32 -1.48 -17.05
N VAL A 273 7.39 -2.33 -17.49
CA VAL A 273 7.38 -3.78 -17.23
C VAL A 273 8.27 -4.60 -18.16
N GLU A 274 8.57 -4.10 -19.37
CA GLU A 274 9.34 -4.84 -20.37
C GLU A 274 10.61 -4.11 -20.82
N ALA A 275 11.74 -4.82 -20.78
CA ALA A 275 13.03 -4.30 -21.24
C ALA A 275 12.98 -3.97 -22.75
N GLY A 276 12.98 -2.68 -23.08
CA GLY A 276 12.95 -2.18 -24.46
C GLY A 276 11.67 -1.44 -24.82
N ASN A 277 10.62 -1.55 -24.01
CA ASN A 277 9.45 -0.71 -24.14
C ASN A 277 9.71 0.68 -23.50
N LYS A 278 9.09 1.73 -24.05
CA LYS A 278 9.24 3.12 -23.56
C LYS A 278 8.01 3.63 -22.82
N GLU A 279 6.94 2.83 -22.80
CA GLU A 279 5.66 3.22 -22.22
C GLU A 279 5.47 2.53 -20.86
N ILE A 280 4.97 3.32 -19.91
CA ILE A 280 4.59 2.88 -18.57
C ILE A 280 3.37 1.97 -18.65
N HIS A 281 3.26 0.99 -17.76
CA HIS A 281 2.10 0.12 -17.75
C HIS A 281 0.91 0.87 -17.11
N PRO A 282 -0.27 0.90 -17.75
CA PRO A 282 -1.41 1.65 -17.21
C PRO A 282 -1.93 1.03 -15.91
N LYS A 283 -1.75 -0.29 -15.72
CA LYS A 283 -2.16 -0.97 -14.49
C LYS A 283 -1.01 -1.12 -13.51
N LEU A 284 -1.30 -0.98 -12.23
CA LEU A 284 -0.37 -1.12 -11.12
C LEU A 284 0.20 -2.54 -11.10
N GLN A 285 1.52 -2.63 -11.00
CA GLN A 285 2.26 -3.89 -10.99
C GLN A 285 2.86 -4.12 -9.61
N VAL A 286 3.05 -5.40 -9.29
CA VAL A 286 3.63 -5.86 -8.03
C VAL A 286 4.80 -6.79 -8.37
N ALA A 287 5.91 -6.61 -7.67
CA ALA A 287 7.08 -7.44 -7.81
C ALA A 287 7.66 -7.76 -6.43
N GLU A 288 8.02 -9.02 -6.21
CA GLU A 288 8.73 -9.44 -5.00
C GLU A 288 10.24 -9.38 -5.23
N VAL A 289 10.94 -8.81 -4.25
CA VAL A 289 12.40 -8.64 -4.26
C VAL A 289 12.98 -8.99 -2.90
N ASP A 290 14.20 -9.53 -2.91
CA ASP A 290 14.93 -9.80 -1.67
C ASP A 290 15.64 -8.55 -1.19
N ILE A 291 15.60 -8.30 0.12
CA ILE A 291 16.45 -7.29 0.75
C ILE A 291 17.90 -7.78 0.69
N VAL A 292 18.79 -6.94 0.15
CA VAL A 292 20.21 -7.26 -0.03
C VAL A 292 21.03 -6.52 1.02
N GLY A 293 21.86 -7.27 1.76
CA GLY A 293 22.75 -6.71 2.76
C GLY A 293 23.67 -5.62 2.20
N VAL A 294 23.87 -4.54 2.96
CA VAL A 294 24.53 -3.30 2.52
C VAL A 294 25.91 -3.56 1.91
N HIS A 295 26.75 -4.38 2.57
CA HIS A 295 28.09 -4.69 2.08
C HIS A 295 28.07 -5.47 0.76
N ALA A 296 27.19 -6.47 0.64
CA ALA A 296 27.03 -7.24 -0.59
C ALA A 296 26.55 -6.33 -1.74
N CYS A 297 25.55 -5.49 -1.47
CA CYS A 297 25.05 -4.55 -2.47
C CYS A 297 26.11 -3.54 -2.91
N ASP A 298 26.82 -2.91 -1.97
CA ASP A 298 27.85 -1.92 -2.33
C ASP A 298 28.92 -2.56 -3.21
N ASN A 299 29.34 -3.79 -2.89
CA ASN A 299 30.26 -4.58 -3.71
C ASN A 299 29.73 -4.84 -5.13
N MET A 300 28.49 -5.29 -5.26
CA MET A 300 27.85 -5.53 -6.57
C MET A 300 27.79 -4.25 -7.42
N LEU A 301 27.54 -3.09 -6.78
CA LEU A 301 27.37 -1.81 -7.45
C LEU A 301 28.67 -1.00 -7.61
N LYS A 302 29.83 -1.49 -7.16
CA LYS A 302 31.13 -0.78 -7.25
C LYS A 302 31.45 -0.28 -8.66
N SER A 303 31.26 -1.12 -9.67
CA SER A 303 31.54 -0.81 -11.07
C SER A 303 30.51 0.12 -11.72
N ARG A 304 29.39 0.38 -11.04
CA ARG A 304 28.26 1.19 -11.54
C ARG A 304 28.22 2.61 -10.95
N ARG A 305 29.18 2.96 -10.09
CA ARG A 305 29.29 4.28 -9.46
C ARG A 305 29.37 5.39 -10.51
N ASN A 306 28.29 6.16 -10.66
CA ASN A 306 28.16 7.25 -11.60
C ASN A 306 27.38 8.42 -10.96
N ARG A 307 27.23 9.54 -11.69
CA ARG A 307 26.45 10.72 -11.23
C ARG A 307 26.86 11.25 -9.83
N HIS A 308 28.14 11.12 -9.49
CA HIS A 308 28.70 11.51 -8.18
C HIS A 308 28.17 10.71 -6.97
N TRP A 309 27.53 9.57 -7.19
CA TRP A 309 27.27 8.59 -6.13
C TRP A 309 28.53 7.75 -5.90
N ARG A 310 29.00 7.71 -4.65
CA ARG A 310 30.30 7.15 -4.25
C ARG A 310 30.20 5.80 -3.53
N GLY A 311 29.02 5.20 -3.49
CA GLY A 311 28.74 3.98 -2.74
C GLY A 311 27.60 4.17 -1.74
N LEU A 312 27.16 3.05 -1.18
CA LEU A 312 26.09 3.02 -0.18
C LEU A 312 26.52 3.71 1.12
N VAL A 313 25.55 4.33 1.76
CA VAL A 313 25.69 4.99 3.07
C VAL A 313 24.53 4.58 3.97
N TYR A 314 24.62 4.89 5.27
CA TYR A 314 23.70 4.41 6.31
C TYR A 314 22.20 4.68 6.03
N HIS A 315 21.88 5.76 5.30
CA HIS A 315 20.51 6.15 4.95
C HIS A 315 20.03 5.57 3.61
N GLN A 316 20.76 4.61 3.04
CA GLN A 316 20.41 3.87 1.83
C GLN A 316 20.35 2.37 2.14
N MET A 317 19.53 1.64 1.39
CA MET A 317 19.43 0.19 1.44
C MET A 317 19.28 -0.37 0.02
N CYS A 318 19.36 -1.69 -0.13
CA CYS A 318 19.19 -2.33 -1.42
C CYS A 318 18.17 -3.45 -1.37
N ALA A 319 17.48 -3.62 -2.49
CA ALA A 319 16.66 -4.79 -2.74
C ALA A 319 16.71 -5.13 -4.23
N GLY A 320 16.56 -6.41 -4.54
CA GLY A 320 16.48 -6.85 -5.93
C GLY A 320 16.43 -8.35 -6.06
N HIS A 321 15.85 -8.82 -7.16
CA HIS A 321 15.87 -10.24 -7.51
C HIS A 321 17.19 -10.57 -8.20
N LEU A 322 18.15 -11.13 -7.46
CA LEU A 322 19.53 -11.36 -7.94
C LEU A 322 19.65 -12.22 -9.22
N PRO A 323 18.79 -13.23 -9.46
CA PRO A 323 18.78 -13.93 -10.75
C PRO A 323 18.49 -13.04 -11.97
N GLY A 324 17.89 -11.86 -11.78
CA GLY A 324 17.45 -10.96 -12.84
C GLY A 324 16.03 -11.24 -13.34
N GLY A 325 15.51 -10.38 -14.20
CA GLY A 325 14.14 -10.42 -14.71
C GLY A 325 13.13 -9.58 -13.93
N ILE A 326 13.41 -9.26 -12.65
CA ILE A 326 12.54 -8.44 -11.79
C ILE A 326 13.36 -7.30 -11.18
N ASP A 327 12.92 -6.05 -11.34
CA ASP A 327 13.55 -4.86 -10.75
C ASP A 327 12.59 -3.65 -10.75
N SER A 328 12.87 -2.66 -9.92
CA SER A 328 12.22 -1.34 -10.02
C SER A 328 12.67 -0.62 -11.29
N CYS A 329 11.73 -0.06 -12.03
CA CYS A 329 12.01 0.56 -13.31
C CYS A 329 11.56 2.04 -13.38
N GLN A 330 11.70 2.65 -14.55
CA GLN A 330 11.21 4.01 -14.80
C GLN A 330 9.70 4.04 -14.55
N GLY A 331 9.23 4.94 -13.67
CA GLY A 331 7.83 5.03 -13.26
C GLY A 331 7.57 4.55 -11.82
N ASP A 332 8.44 3.70 -11.25
CA ASP A 332 8.34 3.23 -9.85
C ASP A 332 9.10 4.14 -8.87
N SER A 333 9.81 5.13 -9.40
CA SER A 333 10.63 6.08 -8.62
C SER A 333 9.79 6.78 -7.56
N GLY A 334 10.27 6.84 -6.32
CA GLY A 334 9.51 7.40 -5.20
C GLY A 334 8.39 6.52 -4.65
N GLY A 335 8.06 5.39 -5.30
CA GLY A 335 7.15 4.39 -4.78
C GLY A 335 7.73 3.60 -3.58
N PRO A 336 6.89 2.83 -2.88
CA PRO A 336 7.30 2.10 -1.69
C PRO A 336 8.08 0.83 -2.01
N LEU A 337 9.08 0.56 -1.18
CA LEU A 337 9.54 -0.79 -0.87
C LEU A 337 8.92 -1.19 0.47
N GLN A 338 8.13 -2.26 0.46
CA GLN A 338 7.18 -2.53 1.53
C GLN A 338 7.11 -3.99 1.94
N MET A 339 6.71 -4.21 3.20
CA MET A 339 6.50 -5.54 3.78
C MET A 339 5.09 -5.62 4.35
N LYS A 340 4.42 -6.75 4.15
CA LYS A 340 3.06 -6.96 4.65
C LYS A 340 3.05 -6.98 6.18
N ILE A 341 2.06 -6.33 6.78
CA ILE A 341 1.76 -6.48 8.20
C ILE A 341 0.84 -7.68 8.32
N GLU A 342 1.23 -8.69 9.10
CA GLU A 342 0.31 -9.77 9.43
C GLU A 342 -0.83 -9.16 10.25
N MET A 343 -2.05 -9.20 9.71
CA MET A 343 -3.24 -8.68 10.36
C MET A 343 -4.03 -9.83 11.00
N PRO A 344 -4.78 -9.59 12.09
CA PRO A 344 -5.70 -10.59 12.63
C PRO A 344 -6.73 -11.05 11.58
N GLU A 345 -7.21 -12.29 11.67
CA GLU A 345 -8.09 -12.91 10.65
C GLU A 345 -9.46 -12.23 10.45
N PHE A 346 -9.86 -11.32 11.34
CA PHE A 346 -11.19 -10.69 11.33
C PHE A 346 -11.29 -9.39 10.53
N THR A 347 -10.24 -8.98 9.81
CA THR A 347 -10.22 -7.72 9.07
C THR A 347 -9.76 -7.92 7.62
N ASP A 348 -10.52 -7.36 6.68
CA ASP A 348 -10.20 -7.42 5.24
C ASP A 348 -9.16 -6.35 4.82
N TRP A 349 -8.71 -5.52 5.77
CA TRP A 349 -7.78 -4.43 5.53
C TRP A 349 -6.36 -4.95 5.35
N ASN A 350 -5.70 -4.51 4.28
CA ASN A 350 -4.31 -4.80 4.02
C ASN A 350 -3.44 -3.59 4.34
N MET A 351 -2.64 -3.69 5.40
CA MET A 351 -1.68 -2.64 5.75
C MET A 351 -0.24 -3.14 5.63
N HIS A 352 0.65 -2.20 5.33
CA HIS A 352 2.04 -2.50 4.97
C HIS A 352 2.99 -1.62 5.78
N TYR A 353 4.16 -2.15 6.09
CA TYR A 353 5.31 -1.37 6.55
C TYR A 353 6.11 -0.88 5.35
N ILE A 354 6.37 0.43 5.31
CA ILE A 354 7.28 1.04 4.34
C ILE A 354 8.67 1.02 4.93
N VAL A 355 9.53 0.19 4.36
CA VAL A 355 10.93 0.03 4.78
C VAL A 355 11.86 0.89 3.93
N GLY A 356 11.49 1.13 2.67
CA GLY A 356 12.29 1.90 1.71
C GLY A 356 11.45 2.74 0.74
N ILE A 357 12.11 3.69 0.10
CA ILE A 357 11.57 4.50 -1.00
C ILE A 357 12.45 4.30 -2.23
N THR A 358 11.87 3.97 -3.38
CA THR A 358 12.60 3.72 -4.63
C THR A 358 13.39 4.95 -5.06
N SER A 359 14.74 4.87 -5.07
CA SER A 359 15.60 6.03 -5.38
C SER A 359 16.23 5.92 -6.78
N PHE A 360 16.97 4.84 -7.07
CA PHE A 360 17.52 4.59 -8.40
C PHE A 360 17.95 3.12 -8.59
N GLY A 361 17.96 2.67 -9.85
CA GLY A 361 18.46 1.37 -10.28
C GLY A 361 19.36 1.48 -11.52
N TYR A 362 19.97 0.37 -11.94
CA TYR A 362 20.94 0.33 -13.05
C TYR A 362 20.51 -0.59 -14.19
N GLY A 363 19.40 -0.24 -14.84
CA GLY A 363 18.83 -1.02 -15.93
C GLY A 363 17.97 -2.15 -15.38
N CYS A 364 16.70 -2.14 -15.78
CA CYS A 364 15.67 -2.96 -15.16
C CYS A 364 15.89 -4.45 -15.46
N GLY A 365 15.72 -5.28 -14.43
CA GLY A 365 15.76 -6.74 -14.52
C GLY A 365 17.14 -7.32 -14.79
N ARG A 366 18.23 -6.58 -14.55
CA ARG A 366 19.58 -7.12 -14.78
C ARG A 366 20.03 -8.04 -13.65
N PRO A 367 20.58 -9.23 -13.96
CA PRO A 367 21.14 -10.11 -12.94
C PRO A 367 22.21 -9.41 -12.10
N ASN A 368 22.26 -9.73 -10.82
CA ASN A 368 23.22 -9.19 -9.83
C ASN A 368 23.30 -7.65 -9.81
N THR A 369 22.20 -6.97 -10.14
CA THR A 369 22.13 -5.51 -10.20
C THR A 369 20.96 -5.02 -9.35
N PRO A 370 21.07 -5.08 -8.00
CA PRO A 370 19.99 -4.62 -7.13
C PRO A 370 19.77 -3.11 -7.26
N SER A 371 18.55 -2.67 -6.98
CA SER A 371 18.18 -1.26 -6.92
C SER A 371 18.44 -0.68 -5.53
N VAL A 372 18.69 0.64 -5.51
CA VAL A 372 18.99 1.40 -4.30
C VAL A 372 17.75 2.17 -3.86
N TYR A 373 17.44 2.05 -2.57
CA TYR A 373 16.29 2.66 -1.92
C TYR A 373 16.77 3.57 -0.79
N THR A 374 16.01 4.63 -0.52
CA THR A 374 16.20 5.43 0.69
C THR A 374 15.66 4.65 1.89
N ARG A 375 16.48 4.44 2.94
CA ARG A 375 16.08 3.70 4.15
C ARG A 375 15.23 4.59 5.05
N VAL A 376 13.92 4.36 5.08
CA VAL A 376 12.96 5.28 5.72
C VAL A 376 13.21 5.46 7.22
N SER A 377 13.58 4.38 7.92
CA SER A 377 13.83 4.45 9.37
C SER A 377 14.92 5.44 9.77
N THR A 378 15.85 5.80 8.87
CA THR A 378 16.89 6.81 9.15
C THR A 378 16.39 8.26 9.15
N PHE A 379 15.14 8.49 8.73
CA PHE A 379 14.53 9.82 8.57
C PHE A 379 13.38 10.10 9.53
N LEU A 380 13.12 9.21 10.51
CA LEU A 380 11.94 9.30 11.39
C LEU A 380 11.80 10.66 12.06
N ASP A 381 12.87 11.20 12.65
CA ASP A 381 12.78 12.49 13.35
C ASP A 381 12.39 13.63 12.40
N TRP A 382 12.91 13.60 11.17
CA TRP A 382 12.57 14.59 10.15
C TRP A 382 11.12 14.43 9.69
N ILE A 383 10.67 13.19 9.44
CA ILE A 383 9.29 12.89 9.05
C ILE A 383 8.32 13.33 10.14
N GLU A 384 8.54 12.89 11.38
CA GLU A 384 7.65 13.17 12.51
C GLU A 384 7.55 14.67 12.80
N SER A 385 8.65 15.41 12.69
CA SER A 385 8.67 16.86 12.90
C SER A 385 7.83 17.65 11.90
N ILE A 386 7.54 17.09 10.72
CA ILE A 386 6.77 17.73 9.65
C ILE A 386 5.33 17.23 9.64
N VAL A 387 5.14 15.91 9.74
CA VAL A 387 3.84 15.26 9.53
C VAL A 387 2.96 15.38 10.78
N TRP A 388 3.56 15.31 11.96
CA TRP A 388 2.87 15.35 13.24
C TRP A 388 3.48 16.42 14.15
N GLU A 389 3.64 17.63 13.62
CA GLU A 389 4.32 18.76 14.28
C GLU A 389 3.83 19.01 15.72
N GLU A 390 2.52 18.97 15.96
CA GLU A 390 1.93 19.18 17.29
C GLU A 390 2.33 18.08 18.28
N ASP A 391 2.16 16.80 17.91
CA ASP A 391 2.56 15.66 18.74
C ASP A 391 4.09 15.67 18.98
N TYR A 392 4.88 16.04 17.96
CA TYR A 392 6.33 16.14 18.03
C TYR A 392 6.79 17.23 19.00
N ALA A 393 6.17 18.41 18.93
CA ALA A 393 6.44 19.52 19.84
C ALA A 393 6.09 19.17 21.30
N ILE A 394 5.04 18.40 21.54
CA ILE A 394 4.68 17.91 22.88
C ILE A 394 5.74 16.94 23.40
N MET A 395 6.13 15.94 22.61
CA MET A 395 7.11 14.94 23.05
C MET A 395 8.49 15.53 23.34
N LYS A 396 8.94 16.53 22.57
CA LYS A 396 10.21 17.22 22.84
C LYS A 396 10.23 18.09 24.10
N LYS A 397 9.08 18.49 24.63
CA LYS A 397 9.01 19.24 25.91
C LYS A 397 9.20 18.36 27.15
N HIS A 398 9.17 17.03 26.97
CA HIS A 398 9.24 16.04 28.06
C HIS A 398 10.54 15.21 28.04
N ILE A 399 11.50 15.58 27.18
CA ILE A 399 12.89 15.10 27.17
C ILE A 399 13.76 16.26 27.66
#